data_AF-A0A3N9MX28-F1
#
_entry.id   AF-A0A3N9MX28-F1
#
_cell.length_a   1.000
_cell.length_b   1.000
_cell.length_c   1.000
_cell.angle_alpha   90.00
_cell.angle_beta   90.00
_cell.angle_gamma   90.00
#
_symmetry.space_group_name_H-M   'P 1'
#
loop_
_entity.id
_entity.type
_entity.pdbx_description
1 polymer ?
#
loop_
_entity_poly.entity_id
_entity_poly.type
_entity_poly.pdbx_seq_one_letter_code
_entity_poly.pdbx_strand_id
1 'polypeptide(L)'
;MFSNIMGSNKITENISYYANLANKILTSKIEGEQYLDDKEIISILYTSTEWKLQNYKNNKDRQKLKIRLTLVDSYYSTNVASKRYNGINDIIDRICMISNSDNELIDKFKMFLDDIKETNEIGQLFNGLYGWTKTHSDGLKAISLISKFAYFLTEFSFPIIDKYVSSYHTRLFKEFKKNDDFSTKELPKNNSDLSIFRRIKVLNKPIQNFDKLDNLLWLIGKLANNNFSLILNKKVHKTFFNKIEKKPGKILSKIIYRDDILNWNIFSEPMIEFIKFVKILIPEER
;
A
#
# COMPACT_ATOMS: atom_id res chain seq x y z
N MET A 1 -2.50 45.21 10.98
CA MET A 1 -1.35 44.56 10.33
C MET A 1 -1.50 43.06 10.49
N PHE A 2 -2.19 42.40 9.54
CA PHE A 2 -2.20 40.94 9.49
C PHE A 2 -1.14 40.53 8.47
N SER A 3 -0.08 39.93 8.96
CA SER A 3 1.04 39.45 8.18
C SER A 3 0.57 38.40 7.18
N ASN A 4 0.99 38.59 5.93
CA ASN A 4 0.97 37.59 4.87
C ASN A 4 1.60 36.28 5.37
N ILE A 5 0.78 35.26 5.62
CA ILE A 5 1.22 33.87 5.65
C ILE A 5 0.83 33.25 4.29
N MET A 6 1.44 33.76 3.23
CA MET A 6 1.79 32.91 2.09
C MET A 6 3.22 32.42 2.34
N GLY A 7 3.37 31.63 3.40
CA GLY A 7 4.60 30.89 3.66
C GLY A 7 4.74 29.79 2.61
N SER A 8 5.93 29.70 2.01
CA SER A 8 6.31 28.72 0.99
C SER A 8 5.68 27.33 1.22
N ASN A 9 4.83 26.87 0.29
CA ASN A 9 4.26 25.51 0.26
C ASN A 9 5.32 24.46 -0.12
N LYS A 10 6.48 24.45 0.54
CA LYS A 10 7.54 23.48 0.30
C LYS A 10 7.56 22.49 1.46
N ILE A 11 7.63 21.20 1.13
CA ILE A 11 7.93 20.16 2.12
C ILE A 11 9.37 20.36 2.58
N THR A 12 9.57 20.62 3.87
CA THR A 12 10.88 20.88 4.48
C THR A 12 11.50 19.63 5.10
N GLU A 13 10.67 18.66 5.50
CA GLU A 13 11.10 17.41 6.11
C GLU A 13 11.37 16.33 5.06
N ASN A 14 12.21 15.35 5.40
CA ASN A 14 12.51 14.22 4.52
C ASN A 14 11.37 13.19 4.47
N ILE A 15 11.42 12.27 3.51
CA ILE A 15 10.38 11.24 3.35
C ILE A 15 10.25 10.32 4.57
N SER A 16 11.34 10.06 5.29
CA SER A 16 11.34 9.19 6.49
C SER A 16 10.54 9.79 7.63
N TYR A 17 10.56 11.11 7.78
CA TYR A 17 9.72 11.83 8.72
C TYR A 17 8.24 11.55 8.46
N TYR A 18 7.75 11.75 7.23
CA TYR A 18 6.35 11.50 6.89
C TYR A 18 5.96 10.02 6.94
N ALA A 19 6.89 9.11 6.65
CA ALA A 19 6.67 7.68 6.83
C ALA A 19 6.47 7.31 8.31
N ASN A 20 7.28 7.89 9.20
CA ASN A 20 7.10 7.74 10.65
C ASN A 20 5.79 8.40 11.13
N LEU A 21 5.43 9.56 10.59
CA LEU A 21 4.19 10.27 10.94
C LEU A 21 2.96 9.45 10.52
N ALA A 22 2.94 8.90 9.30
CA ALA A 22 1.87 8.02 8.83
C ALA A 22 1.74 6.77 9.71
N ASN A 23 2.87 6.12 10.01
CA ASN A 23 2.89 4.95 10.90
C ASN A 23 2.36 5.31 12.30
N LYS A 24 2.78 6.45 12.88
CA LYS A 24 2.27 6.92 14.18
C LYS A 24 0.76 7.14 14.17
N ILE A 25 0.21 7.72 13.10
CA ILE A 25 -1.23 7.95 12.96
C ILE A 25 -1.98 6.61 12.87
N LEU A 26 -1.55 5.70 12.00
CA LEU A 26 -2.22 4.41 11.76
C LEU A 26 -2.04 3.39 12.88
N THR A 27 -1.03 3.57 13.74
CA THR A 27 -0.79 2.70 14.91
C THR A 27 -1.30 3.30 16.21
N SER A 28 -1.69 4.58 16.21
CA SER A 28 -2.40 5.15 17.35
C SER A 28 -3.75 4.46 17.43
N LYS A 29 -4.00 3.71 18.52
CA LYS A 29 -5.25 2.97 18.68
C LYS A 29 -6.44 3.93 18.62
N ILE A 30 -7.14 3.93 17.49
CA ILE A 30 -8.45 4.55 17.36
C ILE A 30 -9.49 3.47 17.69
N GLU A 31 -10.38 3.76 18.62
CA GLU A 31 -11.44 2.82 19.01
C GLU A 31 -12.28 2.38 17.78
N GLY A 32 -12.31 1.07 17.53
CA GLY A 32 -13.07 0.46 16.42
C GLY A 32 -12.34 0.45 15.07
N GLU A 33 -11.02 0.67 15.04
CA GLU A 33 -10.23 0.63 13.81
C GLU A 33 -9.86 -0.81 13.41
N GLN A 34 -10.35 -1.25 12.25
CA GLN A 34 -10.16 -2.62 11.76
C GLN A 34 -8.75 -2.89 11.19
N TYR A 35 -7.97 -1.86 10.86
CA TYR A 35 -6.72 -2.04 10.12
C TYR A 35 -5.68 -2.88 10.85
N LEU A 36 -5.39 -2.55 12.10
CA LEU A 36 -4.37 -3.25 12.89
C LEU A 36 -4.84 -4.68 13.20
N ASP A 37 -6.11 -4.84 13.56
CA ASP A 37 -6.73 -6.13 13.81
C ASP A 37 -6.65 -7.04 12.57
N ASP A 38 -7.02 -6.53 11.40
CA ASP A 38 -6.95 -7.24 10.12
C ASP A 38 -5.51 -7.67 9.79
N LYS A 39 -4.54 -6.76 9.99
CA LYS A 39 -3.12 -7.04 9.77
C LYS A 39 -2.60 -8.10 10.74
N GLU A 40 -2.99 -8.05 12.01
CA GLU A 40 -2.64 -9.03 13.04
C GLU A 40 -3.22 -10.42 12.70
N ILE A 41 -4.51 -10.49 12.37
CA ILE A 41 -5.19 -11.72 11.96
C ILE A 41 -4.45 -12.42 10.81
N ILE A 42 -4.08 -11.66 9.77
CA ILE A 42 -3.36 -12.24 8.63
C ILE A 42 -1.96 -12.69 9.06
N SER A 43 -1.26 -11.91 9.88
CA SER A 43 0.11 -12.19 10.30
C SER A 43 0.25 -13.52 11.05
N ILE A 44 -0.75 -13.90 11.85
CA ILE A 44 -0.81 -15.19 12.56
C ILE A 44 -0.64 -16.38 11.59
N LEU A 45 -1.14 -16.24 10.36
CA LEU A 45 -1.06 -17.30 9.34
C LEU A 45 0.36 -17.50 8.78
N TYR A 46 1.28 -16.56 9.01
CA TYR A 46 2.64 -16.60 8.48
C TYR A 46 3.68 -16.80 9.57
N THR A 47 3.42 -16.33 10.79
CA THR A 47 4.38 -16.37 11.91
C THR A 47 4.20 -17.57 12.83
N SER A 48 3.01 -18.16 12.92
CA SER A 48 2.78 -19.29 13.82
C SER A 48 3.38 -20.60 13.26
N THR A 49 3.96 -21.40 14.14
CA THR A 49 4.61 -22.68 13.77
C THR A 49 3.65 -23.66 13.12
N GLU A 50 2.37 -23.64 13.55
CA GLU A 50 1.30 -24.46 12.97
C GLU A 50 1.06 -24.13 11.49
N TRP A 51 1.17 -22.85 11.13
CA TRP A 51 0.83 -22.38 9.79
C TRP A 51 2.01 -22.35 8.83
N LYS A 52 3.25 -22.45 9.34
CA LYS A 52 4.45 -22.51 8.51
C LYS A 52 4.41 -23.69 7.53
N LEU A 53 4.73 -23.40 6.27
CA LEU A 53 4.66 -24.39 5.19
C LEU A 53 6.04 -24.92 4.87
N GLN A 54 6.18 -26.25 4.91
CA GLN A 54 7.47 -26.93 4.78
C GLN A 54 7.58 -27.71 3.46
N ASN A 55 6.44 -28.09 2.88
CA ASN A 55 6.40 -28.80 1.61
C ASN A 55 5.14 -28.46 0.81
N TYR A 56 5.25 -27.47 -0.07
CA TYR A 56 4.21 -27.02 -0.99
C TYR A 56 3.67 -28.10 -1.95
N LYS A 57 4.33 -29.26 -2.08
CA LYS A 57 3.82 -30.35 -2.93
C LYS A 57 2.80 -31.23 -2.22
N ASN A 58 2.75 -31.18 -0.88
CA ASN A 58 1.75 -31.94 -0.13
C ASN A 58 0.39 -31.21 -0.14
N ASN A 59 -0.71 -31.99 -0.04
CA ASN A 59 -2.06 -31.42 -0.10
C ASN A 59 -2.38 -30.47 1.05
N LYS A 60 -1.86 -30.73 2.26
CA LYS A 60 -2.14 -29.93 3.46
C LYS A 60 -1.57 -28.52 3.34
N ASP A 61 -0.32 -28.39 2.92
CA ASP A 61 0.36 -27.12 2.76
C ASP A 61 -0.20 -26.35 1.56
N ARG A 62 -0.60 -27.03 0.48
CA ARG A 62 -1.35 -26.40 -0.62
C ARG A 62 -2.68 -25.80 -0.15
N GLN A 63 -3.42 -26.50 0.71
CA GLN A 63 -4.65 -25.97 1.29
C GLN A 63 -4.38 -24.76 2.18
N LYS A 64 -3.35 -24.80 3.03
CA LYS A 64 -2.96 -23.63 3.85
C LYS A 64 -2.52 -22.44 2.98
N LEU A 65 -1.75 -22.68 1.91
CA LEU A 65 -1.37 -21.64 0.96
C LEU A 65 -2.60 -21.01 0.30
N LYS A 66 -3.61 -21.83 -0.06
CA LYS A 66 -4.90 -21.36 -0.56
C LYS A 66 -5.63 -20.48 0.46
N ILE A 67 -5.67 -20.88 1.72
CA ILE A 67 -6.28 -20.11 2.80
C ILE A 67 -5.57 -18.76 2.95
N ARG A 68 -4.23 -18.76 3.02
CA ARG A 68 -3.41 -17.54 3.09
C ARG A 68 -3.73 -16.57 1.96
N LEU A 69 -3.70 -17.02 0.70
CA LEU A 69 -4.02 -16.18 -0.46
C LEU A 69 -5.46 -15.68 -0.46
N THR A 70 -6.43 -16.52 -0.06
CA THR A 70 -7.84 -16.14 -0.01
C THR A 70 -8.10 -15.09 1.07
N LEU A 71 -7.46 -15.22 2.23
CA LEU A 71 -7.60 -14.25 3.32
C LEU A 71 -6.96 -12.92 2.94
N VAL A 72 -5.75 -12.94 2.36
CA VAL A 72 -5.14 -11.71 1.82
C VAL A 72 -6.03 -11.08 0.75
N ASP A 73 -6.58 -11.86 -0.19
CA ASP A 73 -7.46 -11.35 -1.24
C ASP A 73 -8.72 -10.66 -0.68
N SER A 74 -9.28 -11.22 0.39
CA SER A 74 -10.50 -10.72 1.02
C SER A 74 -10.23 -9.47 1.84
N TYR A 75 -9.32 -9.53 2.81
CA TYR A 75 -9.04 -8.43 3.73
C TYR A 75 -8.43 -7.22 3.02
N TYR A 76 -7.58 -7.45 2.00
CA TYR A 76 -7.02 -6.36 1.20
C TYR A 76 -7.78 -6.09 -0.10
N SER A 77 -8.95 -6.71 -0.30
CA SER A 77 -9.86 -6.47 -1.42
C SER A 77 -9.18 -6.50 -2.79
N THR A 78 -8.29 -7.46 -3.04
CA THR A 78 -7.60 -7.55 -4.35
C THR A 78 -8.51 -8.11 -5.45
N ASN A 79 -9.63 -8.73 -5.08
CA ASN A 79 -10.69 -9.22 -5.96
C ASN A 79 -10.22 -10.22 -7.02
N VAL A 80 -9.21 -11.04 -6.71
CA VAL A 80 -8.75 -12.12 -7.59
C VAL A 80 -9.75 -13.28 -7.53
N ALA A 81 -10.12 -13.75 -6.34
CA ALA A 81 -11.05 -14.87 -6.18
C ALA A 81 -12.45 -14.55 -6.70
N SER A 82 -12.91 -13.31 -6.49
CA SER A 82 -14.27 -12.88 -6.83
C SER A 82 -14.46 -12.54 -8.30
N LYS A 83 -13.40 -12.16 -9.03
CA LYS A 83 -13.50 -11.73 -10.43
C LYS A 83 -12.91 -12.70 -11.44
N ARG A 84 -12.08 -13.65 -11.01
CA ARG A 84 -11.32 -14.54 -11.90
C ARG A 84 -11.56 -16.00 -11.53
N TYR A 85 -12.13 -16.74 -12.45
CA TYR A 85 -12.24 -18.19 -12.31
C TYR A 85 -10.83 -18.78 -12.22
N ASN A 86 -10.59 -19.65 -11.23
CA ASN A 86 -9.31 -20.32 -10.94
C ASN A 86 -8.09 -19.43 -10.64
N GLY A 87 -8.23 -18.10 -10.56
CA GLY A 87 -7.08 -17.20 -10.39
C GLY A 87 -6.19 -17.50 -9.18
N ILE A 88 -6.77 -17.86 -8.03
CA ILE A 88 -5.98 -18.26 -6.85
C ILE A 88 -5.29 -19.61 -7.06
N ASN A 89 -5.95 -20.59 -7.71
CA ASN A 89 -5.35 -21.91 -7.93
C ASN A 89 -4.14 -21.79 -8.87
N ASP A 90 -4.24 -20.98 -9.93
CA ASP A 90 -3.14 -20.77 -10.87
C ASP A 90 -1.92 -20.10 -10.18
N ILE A 91 -2.17 -19.17 -9.25
CA ILE A 91 -1.10 -18.55 -8.44
C ILE A 91 -0.45 -19.60 -7.54
N ILE A 92 -1.24 -20.47 -6.88
CA ILE A 92 -0.74 -21.56 -6.05
C ILE A 92 0.16 -22.48 -6.86
N ASP A 93 -0.30 -22.91 -8.04
CA ASP A 93 0.46 -23.79 -8.91
C ASP A 93 1.79 -23.16 -9.31
N ARG A 94 1.78 -21.86 -9.64
CA ARG A 94 3.01 -21.15 -9.94
C ARG A 94 3.94 -21.06 -8.74
N ILE A 95 3.42 -20.79 -7.54
CA ILE A 95 4.21 -20.77 -6.29
C ILE A 95 4.83 -22.15 -6.01
N CYS A 96 4.07 -23.23 -6.17
CA CYS A 96 4.56 -24.60 -5.96
C CYS A 96 5.59 -25.05 -7.01
N MET A 97 5.59 -24.44 -8.20
CA MET A 97 6.64 -24.67 -9.21
C MET A 97 7.95 -23.99 -8.84
N ILE A 98 7.90 -22.80 -8.25
CA ILE A 98 9.09 -21.99 -7.95
C ILE A 98 9.65 -22.22 -6.55
N SER A 99 8.98 -22.94 -5.66
CA SER A 99 9.49 -23.19 -4.31
C SER A 99 8.88 -24.44 -3.70
N ASN A 100 9.59 -25.08 -2.77
CA ASN A 100 9.06 -26.17 -1.97
C ASN A 100 8.61 -25.72 -0.57
N SER A 101 9.03 -24.55 -0.07
CA SER A 101 8.75 -24.12 1.31
C SER A 101 8.66 -22.60 1.47
N ASP A 102 8.16 -22.15 2.64
CA ASP A 102 8.15 -20.73 2.99
C ASP A 102 9.56 -20.13 3.01
N ASN A 103 10.54 -20.80 3.61
CA ASN A 103 11.91 -20.30 3.71
C ASN A 103 12.55 -20.11 2.32
N GLU A 104 12.43 -21.10 1.45
CA GLU A 104 12.95 -21.01 0.07
C GLU A 104 12.27 -19.88 -0.70
N LEU A 105 10.95 -19.70 -0.52
CA LEU A 105 10.21 -18.65 -1.21
C LEU A 105 10.58 -17.25 -0.71
N ILE A 106 10.79 -17.09 0.60
CA ILE A 106 11.28 -15.85 1.23
C ILE A 106 12.62 -15.44 0.61
N ASP A 107 13.56 -16.39 0.48
CA ASP A 107 14.87 -16.11 -0.10
C ASP A 107 14.77 -15.68 -1.56
N LYS A 108 13.91 -16.34 -2.35
CA LYS A 108 13.64 -15.94 -3.74
C LYS A 108 13.06 -14.53 -3.84
N PHE A 109 12.13 -14.14 -2.95
CA PHE A 109 11.61 -12.77 -2.91
C PHE A 109 12.68 -11.74 -2.54
N LYS A 110 13.57 -12.04 -1.59
CA LYS A 110 14.70 -11.16 -1.24
C LYS A 110 15.65 -10.99 -2.43
N MET A 111 16.06 -12.09 -3.06
CA MET A 111 16.90 -12.08 -4.26
C MET A 111 16.27 -11.26 -5.40
N PHE A 112 14.95 -11.37 -5.58
CA PHE A 112 14.23 -10.57 -6.56
C PHE A 112 14.33 -9.06 -6.27
N LEU A 113 14.22 -8.63 -5.00
CA LEU A 113 14.37 -7.21 -4.68
C LEU A 113 15.80 -6.71 -4.89
N ASP A 114 16.80 -7.57 -4.70
CA ASP A 114 18.19 -7.25 -4.97
C ASP A 114 18.47 -7.09 -6.46
N ASP A 115 17.90 -7.97 -7.28
CA ASP A 115 18.03 -7.95 -8.74
C ASP A 115 16.69 -8.15 -9.44
N ILE A 116 15.95 -7.04 -9.58
CA ILE A 116 14.61 -7.04 -10.19
C ILE A 116 14.75 -7.30 -11.70
N LYS A 117 14.41 -8.52 -12.12
CA LYS A 117 14.43 -8.97 -13.52
C LYS A 117 13.15 -9.73 -13.86
N GLU A 118 12.66 -9.56 -15.08
CA GLU A 118 11.46 -10.26 -15.57
C GLU A 118 11.71 -11.73 -15.86
N THR A 119 12.96 -12.08 -16.16
CA THR A 119 13.36 -13.45 -16.51
C THR A 119 13.52 -14.37 -15.31
N ASN A 120 13.67 -13.83 -14.09
CA ASN A 120 13.77 -14.65 -12.88
C ASN A 120 12.39 -15.15 -12.44
N GLU A 121 12.36 -16.22 -11.64
CA GLU A 121 11.13 -16.94 -11.28
C GLU A 121 10.07 -16.03 -10.62
N ILE A 122 10.49 -15.10 -9.76
CA ILE A 122 9.60 -14.15 -9.08
C ILE A 122 9.12 -13.05 -10.04
N GLY A 123 9.96 -12.58 -10.95
CA GLY A 123 9.58 -11.66 -12.01
C GLY A 123 8.54 -12.27 -12.94
N GLN A 124 8.71 -13.55 -13.28
CA GLN A 124 7.72 -14.33 -14.02
C GLN A 124 6.43 -14.54 -13.21
N LEU A 125 6.52 -14.76 -11.89
CA LEU A 125 5.36 -14.82 -11.01
C LEU A 125 4.56 -13.49 -11.06
N PHE A 126 5.21 -12.34 -10.99
CA PHE A 126 4.52 -11.04 -11.08
C PHE A 126 3.96 -10.72 -12.47
N ASN A 127 4.63 -11.19 -13.53
CA ASN A 127 4.20 -10.98 -14.91
C ASN A 127 3.21 -12.03 -15.43
N GLY A 128 3.02 -13.14 -14.72
CA GLY A 128 2.08 -14.20 -15.07
C GLY A 128 0.64 -13.69 -15.14
N LEU A 129 -0.14 -14.34 -16.01
CA LEU A 129 -1.58 -14.15 -16.12
C LEU A 129 -2.28 -15.28 -15.36
N TYR A 130 -3.26 -14.92 -14.55
CA TYR A 130 -3.92 -15.84 -13.62
C TYR A 130 -5.43 -15.78 -13.75
N GLY A 131 -6.02 -16.97 -13.79
CA GLY A 131 -7.44 -17.23 -13.96
C GLY A 131 -7.95 -16.78 -15.32
N TRP A 132 -9.26 -16.72 -15.46
CA TRP A 132 -9.92 -16.10 -16.62
C TRP A 132 -11.21 -15.40 -16.18
N THR A 133 -11.70 -14.52 -17.04
CA THR A 133 -12.99 -13.84 -16.87
C THR A 133 -13.89 -14.14 -18.06
N LYS A 134 -15.18 -13.78 -17.99
CA LYS A 134 -16.08 -13.91 -19.14
C LYS A 134 -15.60 -13.15 -20.38
N THR A 135 -14.79 -12.10 -20.19
CA THR A 135 -14.32 -11.21 -21.26
C THR A 135 -12.83 -11.34 -21.57
N HIS A 136 -12.08 -12.09 -20.77
CA HIS A 136 -10.64 -12.28 -20.93
C HIS A 136 -10.32 -13.76 -20.69
N SER A 137 -10.14 -14.51 -21.79
CA SER A 137 -9.72 -15.92 -21.75
C SER A 137 -8.32 -16.10 -21.19
N ASP A 138 -7.45 -15.11 -21.41
CA ASP A 138 -6.00 -15.25 -21.19
C ASP A 138 -5.58 -14.87 -19.76
N GLY A 139 -6.54 -14.47 -18.92
CA GLY A 139 -6.29 -14.08 -17.53
C GLY A 139 -5.77 -12.66 -17.35
N LEU A 140 -5.45 -12.33 -16.10
CA LEU A 140 -4.97 -11.00 -15.71
C LEU A 140 -3.81 -11.11 -14.73
N LYS A 141 -2.92 -10.12 -14.71
CA LYS A 141 -1.85 -10.03 -13.70
C LYS A 141 -2.43 -9.88 -12.30
N ALA A 142 -1.78 -10.47 -11.31
CA ALA A 142 -2.23 -10.47 -9.91
C ALA A 142 -1.21 -9.77 -8.97
N ILE A 143 -0.52 -8.74 -9.47
CA ILE A 143 0.59 -8.05 -8.79
C ILE A 143 0.20 -7.63 -7.36
N SER A 144 -1.01 -7.11 -7.15
CA SER A 144 -1.42 -6.67 -5.81
C SER A 144 -1.61 -7.80 -4.81
N LEU A 145 -2.19 -8.94 -5.23
CA LEU A 145 -2.35 -10.08 -4.36
C LEU A 145 -0.98 -10.69 -4.03
N ILE A 146 -0.15 -10.92 -5.06
CA ILE A 146 1.15 -11.56 -4.92
C ILE A 146 2.10 -10.71 -4.06
N SER A 147 2.10 -9.38 -4.23
CA SER A 147 2.96 -8.49 -3.43
C SER A 147 2.51 -8.43 -1.97
N LYS A 148 1.21 -8.48 -1.68
CA LYS A 148 0.69 -8.56 -0.30
C LYS A 148 0.98 -9.90 0.35
N PHE A 149 0.84 -11.00 -0.39
CA PHE A 149 1.28 -12.30 0.07
C PHE A 149 2.77 -12.30 0.43
N ALA A 150 3.63 -11.77 -0.46
CA ALA A 150 5.06 -11.64 -0.21
C ALA A 150 5.36 -10.72 0.99
N TYR A 151 4.63 -9.61 1.14
CA TYR A 151 4.73 -8.70 2.28
C TYR A 151 4.50 -9.43 3.61
N PHE A 152 3.43 -10.22 3.76
CA PHE A 152 3.21 -10.99 4.99
C PHE A 152 4.22 -12.13 5.16
N LEU A 153 4.52 -12.86 4.08
CA LEU A 153 5.47 -13.98 4.12
C LEU A 153 6.88 -13.56 4.56
N THR A 154 7.30 -12.35 4.19
CA THR A 154 8.63 -11.81 4.50
C THR A 154 8.63 -10.92 5.75
N GLU A 155 7.62 -11.03 6.61
CA GLU A 155 7.50 -10.22 7.83
C GLU A 155 7.62 -8.72 7.53
N PHE A 156 6.84 -8.28 6.54
CA PHE A 156 6.74 -6.89 6.06
C PHE A 156 7.99 -6.34 5.39
N SER A 157 8.95 -7.20 5.02
CA SER A 157 10.20 -6.82 4.36
C SER A 157 10.12 -6.78 2.83
N PHE A 158 8.91 -6.84 2.26
CA PHE A 158 8.69 -6.80 0.82
C PHE A 158 7.60 -5.79 0.47
N PRO A 159 7.74 -4.95 -0.57
CA PRO A 159 6.79 -3.89 -0.83
C PRO A 159 5.42 -4.40 -1.30
N ILE A 160 4.34 -3.80 -0.79
CA ILE A 160 2.99 -3.94 -1.35
C ILE A 160 2.89 -3.09 -2.62
N ILE A 161 2.39 -3.68 -3.70
CA ILE A 161 2.13 -2.99 -4.97
C ILE A 161 0.64 -3.00 -5.25
N ASP A 162 -0.06 -1.95 -4.85
CA ASP A 162 -1.50 -1.80 -5.05
C ASP A 162 -1.85 -0.54 -5.85
N LYS A 163 -3.15 -0.23 -5.91
CA LYS A 163 -3.65 0.96 -6.63
C LYS A 163 -3.11 2.28 -6.05
N TYR A 164 -2.93 2.38 -4.74
CA TYR A 164 -2.45 3.62 -4.12
C TYR A 164 -0.96 3.78 -4.35
N VAL A 165 -0.20 2.70 -4.21
CA VAL A 165 1.21 2.67 -4.59
C VAL A 165 1.36 3.14 -6.04
N SER A 166 0.65 2.50 -6.98
CA SER A 166 0.64 2.84 -8.40
C SER A 166 0.27 4.31 -8.68
N SER A 167 -0.67 4.87 -7.92
CA SER A 167 -1.15 6.24 -8.11
C SER A 167 -0.20 7.31 -7.56
N TYR A 168 0.48 7.02 -6.44
CA TYR A 168 1.15 8.06 -5.65
C TYR A 168 2.68 7.94 -5.59
N HIS A 169 3.27 6.78 -5.92
CA HIS A 169 4.73 6.59 -5.85
C HIS A 169 5.49 7.64 -6.71
N THR A 170 4.95 7.98 -7.88
CA THR A 170 5.59 8.95 -8.79
C THR A 170 5.53 10.37 -8.24
N ARG A 171 4.43 10.73 -7.57
CA ARG A 171 4.28 12.06 -6.96
C ARG A 171 5.24 12.21 -5.78
N LEU A 172 5.31 11.20 -4.91
CA LEU A 172 6.27 11.17 -3.80
C LEU A 172 7.71 11.31 -4.31
N PHE A 173 8.07 10.49 -5.30
CA PHE A 173 9.41 10.52 -5.87
C PHE A 173 9.75 11.90 -6.42
N LYS A 174 8.85 12.52 -7.19
CA LYS A 174 9.06 13.86 -7.76
C LYS A 174 9.24 14.91 -6.69
N GLU A 175 8.50 14.83 -5.59
CA GLU A 175 8.51 15.84 -4.55
C GLU A 175 9.81 15.80 -3.75
N PHE A 176 10.16 14.64 -3.22
CA PHE A 176 11.39 14.48 -2.43
C PHE A 176 12.67 14.53 -3.27
N LYS A 177 12.59 14.25 -4.58
CA LYS A 177 13.70 14.54 -5.50
C LYS A 177 14.05 16.04 -5.54
N LYS A 178 13.08 16.95 -5.40
CA LYS A 178 13.35 18.41 -5.37
C LYS A 178 14.07 18.85 -4.09
N ASN A 179 14.06 17.99 -3.07
CA ASN A 179 14.68 18.21 -1.78
C ASN A 179 16.02 17.47 -1.64
N ASP A 180 16.57 16.98 -2.76
CA ASP A 180 17.82 16.21 -2.82
C ASP A 180 17.83 14.89 -2.01
N ASP A 181 16.66 14.37 -1.61
CA ASP A 181 16.54 13.07 -0.93
C ASP A 181 16.90 11.88 -1.85
N PHE A 182 16.88 12.09 -3.18
CA PHE A 182 17.11 11.04 -4.17
C PHE A 182 18.00 11.49 -5.33
N SER A 183 18.94 10.63 -5.74
CA SER A 183 19.77 10.86 -6.93
C SER A 183 18.99 10.64 -8.24
N THR A 184 19.20 11.52 -9.23
CA THR A 184 18.58 11.47 -10.57
C THR A 184 18.93 10.20 -11.36
N LYS A 185 20.03 9.53 -11.01
CA LYS A 185 20.51 8.30 -11.68
C LYS A 185 19.71 7.05 -11.30
N GLU A 186 18.84 7.13 -10.29
CA GLU A 186 18.22 5.95 -9.68
C GLU A 186 16.87 5.54 -10.28
N LEU A 187 16.30 6.34 -11.19
CA LEU A 187 15.06 5.96 -11.86
C LEU A 187 15.32 5.02 -13.05
N PRO A 188 14.69 3.84 -13.07
CA PRO A 188 14.66 3.01 -14.26
C PRO A 188 13.95 3.76 -15.38
N LYS A 189 14.59 3.84 -16.56
CA LYS A 189 14.00 4.41 -17.77
C LYS A 189 12.91 3.52 -18.39
N ASN A 190 12.82 2.26 -17.98
CA ASN A 190 11.89 1.29 -18.56
C ASN A 190 10.50 1.38 -17.92
N ASN A 191 9.47 1.35 -18.77
CA ASN A 191 8.05 1.35 -18.41
C ASN A 191 7.48 -0.05 -18.14
N SER A 192 8.30 -1.03 -17.74
CA SER A 192 7.75 -2.35 -17.43
C SER A 192 6.98 -2.34 -16.12
N ASP A 193 6.03 -3.26 -15.95
CA ASP A 193 5.23 -3.38 -14.72
C ASP A 193 6.11 -3.59 -13.48
N LEU A 194 7.31 -4.15 -13.64
CA LEU A 194 8.28 -4.31 -12.55
C LEU A 194 9.06 -3.03 -12.21
N SER A 195 8.93 -1.96 -13.00
CA SER A 195 9.56 -0.66 -12.72
C SER A 195 9.07 -0.06 -11.40
N ILE A 196 7.85 -0.38 -10.98
CA ILE A 196 7.27 0.08 -9.71
C ILE A 196 8.06 -0.44 -8.51
N PHE A 197 8.48 -1.72 -8.51
CA PHE A 197 9.33 -2.28 -7.44
C PHE A 197 10.64 -1.52 -7.28
N ARG A 198 11.28 -1.17 -8.41
CA ARG A 198 12.53 -0.40 -8.40
C ARG A 198 12.32 1.00 -7.81
N ARG A 199 11.24 1.69 -8.21
CA ARG A 199 10.89 3.02 -7.67
C ARG A 199 10.59 2.95 -6.17
N ILE A 200 9.87 1.93 -5.74
CA ILE A 200 9.55 1.71 -4.34
C ILE A 200 10.78 1.38 -3.52
N LYS A 201 11.72 0.58 -4.06
CA LYS A 201 13.02 0.33 -3.42
C LYS A 201 13.81 1.62 -3.22
N VAL A 202 13.81 2.52 -4.22
CA VAL A 202 14.46 3.84 -4.08
C VAL A 202 13.78 4.69 -3.01
N LEU A 203 12.46 4.81 -3.04
CA LEU A 203 11.70 5.54 -2.00
C LEU A 203 11.96 4.98 -0.60
N ASN A 204 12.18 3.67 -0.49
CA ASN A 204 12.44 3.02 0.79
C ASN A 204 13.88 3.16 1.28
N LYS A 205 14.86 3.61 0.47
CA LYS A 205 16.25 3.76 0.92
C LYS A 205 16.42 4.62 2.19
N PRO A 206 15.82 5.83 2.28
CA PRO A 206 15.91 6.63 3.50
C PRO A 206 14.99 6.13 4.63
N ILE A 207 13.90 5.43 4.30
CA ILE A 207 12.91 4.94 5.29
C ILE A 207 13.38 3.64 5.95
N GLN A 208 14.07 2.79 5.18
CA GLN A 208 14.56 1.46 5.54
C GLN A 208 13.50 0.53 6.14
N ASN A 209 12.22 0.72 5.75
CA ASN A 209 11.10 -0.04 6.29
C ASN A 209 9.90 0.01 5.33
N PHE A 210 9.63 -1.11 4.65
CA PHE A 210 8.55 -1.19 3.66
C PHE A 210 7.16 -1.05 4.28
N ASP A 211 6.95 -1.48 5.52
CA ASP A 211 5.68 -1.27 6.24
C ASP A 211 5.40 0.22 6.44
N LYS A 212 6.40 1.00 6.90
CA LYS A 212 6.25 2.46 7.04
C LYS A 212 6.01 3.16 5.70
N LEU A 213 6.66 2.70 4.63
CA LEU A 213 6.40 3.23 3.29
C LEU A 213 4.99 2.86 2.78
N ASP A 214 4.50 1.65 3.06
CA ASP A 214 3.12 1.25 2.76
C ASP A 214 2.12 2.11 3.55
N ASN A 215 2.33 2.29 4.85
CA ASN A 215 1.53 3.17 5.71
C ASN A 215 1.44 4.59 5.14
N LEU A 216 2.57 5.14 4.69
CA LEU A 216 2.65 6.45 4.03
C LEU A 216 1.78 6.50 2.77
N LEU A 217 2.01 5.58 1.83
CA LEU A 217 1.30 5.54 0.54
C LEU A 217 -0.20 5.28 0.73
N TRP A 218 -0.56 4.44 1.68
CA TRP A 218 -1.94 4.09 1.98
C TRP A 218 -2.71 5.25 2.61
N LEU A 219 -2.12 5.93 3.59
CA LEU A 219 -2.74 7.09 4.23
C LEU A 219 -2.88 8.25 3.24
N ILE A 220 -1.85 8.52 2.41
CA ILE A 220 -1.96 9.47 1.29
C ILE A 220 -3.15 9.10 0.42
N GLY A 221 -3.22 7.84 -0.02
CA GLY A 221 -4.25 7.39 -0.95
C GLY A 221 -5.66 7.46 -0.40
N LYS A 222 -5.85 7.23 0.90
CA LYS A 222 -7.15 7.35 1.57
C LYS A 222 -7.59 8.81 1.67
N LEU A 223 -6.73 9.68 2.18
CA LEU A 223 -7.03 11.11 2.33
C LEU A 223 -7.27 11.79 0.98
N ALA A 224 -6.46 11.44 -0.03
CA ALA A 224 -6.62 11.93 -1.41
C ALA A 224 -7.97 11.60 -2.06
N ASN A 225 -8.63 10.56 -1.56
CA ASN A 225 -9.95 10.09 -2.00
C ASN A 225 -11.05 10.43 -0.98
N ASN A 226 -10.83 11.43 -0.12
CA ASN A 226 -11.76 11.87 0.92
C ASN A 226 -12.19 10.75 1.88
N ASN A 227 -11.35 9.73 2.08
CA ASN A 227 -11.60 8.67 3.03
C ASN A 227 -10.83 8.93 4.33
N PHE A 228 -11.57 9.25 5.38
CA PHE A 228 -11.04 9.56 6.71
C PHE A 228 -11.25 8.42 7.72
N SER A 229 -11.71 7.25 7.27
CA SER A 229 -12.07 6.14 8.16
C SER A 229 -10.88 5.52 8.90
N LEU A 230 -9.65 5.80 8.46
CA LEU A 230 -8.41 5.36 9.11
C LEU A 230 -7.89 6.33 10.17
N ILE A 231 -8.46 7.53 10.26
CA ILE A 231 -7.97 8.55 11.20
C ILE A 231 -9.08 9.10 12.10
N LEU A 232 -10.33 8.72 11.84
CA LEU A 232 -11.50 9.08 12.64
C LEU A 232 -12.29 7.83 13.00
N ASN A 233 -12.66 7.68 14.27
CA ASN A 233 -13.59 6.63 14.68
C ASN A 233 -14.97 6.82 14.03
N LYS A 234 -15.78 5.76 14.00
CA LYS A 234 -17.10 5.74 13.34
C LYS A 234 -18.02 6.89 13.75
N LYS A 235 -18.06 7.25 15.04
CA LYS A 235 -18.94 8.31 15.56
C LYS A 235 -18.49 9.68 15.08
N VAL A 236 -17.19 9.96 15.22
CA VAL A 236 -16.57 11.22 14.78
C VAL A 236 -16.66 11.34 13.26
N HIS A 237 -16.38 10.28 12.52
CA HIS A 237 -16.49 10.22 11.07
C HIS A 237 -17.91 10.55 10.58
N LYS A 238 -18.95 9.95 11.17
CA LYS A 238 -20.35 10.27 10.83
C LYS A 238 -20.67 11.74 11.10
N THR A 239 -20.24 12.25 12.25
CA THR A 239 -20.50 13.65 12.65
C THR A 239 -19.81 14.62 11.70
N PHE A 240 -18.58 14.30 11.32
CA PHE A 240 -17.76 15.05 10.38
C PHE A 240 -18.45 15.19 9.02
N PHE A 241 -18.87 14.08 8.41
CA PHE A 241 -19.54 14.11 7.11
C PHE A 241 -20.90 14.80 7.16
N ASN A 242 -21.70 14.58 8.21
CA ASN A 242 -22.96 15.30 8.40
C ASN A 242 -22.76 16.83 8.47
N LYS A 243 -21.66 17.29 9.09
CA LYS A 243 -21.33 18.72 9.19
C LYS A 243 -20.85 19.30 7.85
N ILE A 244 -20.22 18.48 7.01
CA ILE A 244 -19.82 18.87 5.64
C ILE A 244 -21.05 19.00 4.74
N GLU A 245 -21.95 18.02 4.74
CA GLU A 245 -23.15 18.00 3.88
C GLU A 245 -24.11 19.16 4.18
N LYS A 246 -24.20 19.59 5.45
CA LYS A 246 -25.04 20.72 5.86
C LYS A 246 -24.52 22.09 5.41
N LYS A 247 -23.34 22.19 4.80
CA LYS A 247 -22.82 23.45 4.25
C LYS A 247 -23.15 23.54 2.75
N PRO A 248 -24.15 24.35 2.33
CA PRO A 248 -24.52 24.50 0.92
C PRO A 248 -23.37 25.16 0.13
N GLY A 249 -23.14 24.69 -1.11
CA GLY A 249 -22.35 25.43 -2.12
C GLY A 249 -20.93 24.95 -2.44
N LYS A 250 -20.45 23.79 -1.96
CA LYS A 250 -19.12 23.26 -2.35
C LYS A 250 -19.10 21.73 -2.51
N ILE A 251 -19.88 21.20 -3.45
CA ILE A 251 -19.98 19.76 -3.72
C ILE A 251 -18.80 19.20 -4.56
N LEU A 252 -17.81 20.00 -5.00
CA LEU A 252 -16.79 19.52 -5.93
C LEU A 252 -15.31 19.57 -5.49
N SER A 253 -14.92 20.22 -4.39
CA SER A 253 -13.51 20.24 -3.98
C SER A 253 -13.18 19.12 -2.98
N LYS A 254 -11.99 18.51 -3.10
CA LYS A 254 -11.54 17.50 -2.12
C LYS A 254 -11.48 18.14 -0.73
N ILE A 255 -11.95 17.40 0.27
CA ILE A 255 -12.06 17.85 1.67
C ILE A 255 -10.70 18.31 2.22
N ILE A 256 -9.62 17.66 1.78
CA ILE A 256 -8.24 18.01 2.16
C ILE A 256 -7.82 19.45 1.78
N TYR A 257 -8.52 20.12 0.87
CA TYR A 257 -8.24 21.52 0.50
C TYR A 257 -8.99 22.55 1.35
N ARG A 258 -9.88 22.10 2.24
CA ARG A 258 -10.70 22.98 3.07
C ARG A 258 -9.98 23.35 4.36
N ASP A 259 -9.28 24.48 4.36
CA ASP A 259 -8.57 24.96 5.55
C ASP A 259 -9.51 25.24 6.74
N ASP A 260 -10.79 25.55 6.48
CA ASP A 260 -11.81 25.71 7.53
C ASP A 260 -12.05 24.42 8.33
N ILE A 261 -11.83 23.26 7.71
CA ILE A 261 -12.05 21.94 8.30
C ILE A 261 -10.89 21.54 9.23
N LEU A 262 -9.65 21.92 8.91
CA LEU A 262 -8.49 21.64 9.76
C LEU A 262 -8.57 22.33 11.12
N ASN A 263 -9.35 23.41 11.21
CA ASN A 263 -9.62 24.13 12.46
C ASN A 263 -10.77 23.52 13.27
N TRP A 264 -11.45 22.48 12.76
CA TRP A 264 -12.41 21.74 13.57
C TRP A 264 -11.62 20.84 14.50
N ASN A 265 -11.87 20.91 15.81
CA ASN A 265 -11.21 20.12 16.85
C ASN A 265 -11.55 18.62 16.76
N ILE A 266 -11.24 18.03 15.60
CA ILE A 266 -11.58 16.69 15.14
C ILE A 266 -10.30 15.94 14.80
N PHE A 267 -9.31 16.65 14.23
CA PHE A 267 -8.02 16.10 13.87
C PHE A 267 -6.98 16.45 14.94
N SER A 268 -6.16 15.47 15.32
CA SER A 268 -4.99 15.74 16.15
C SER A 268 -3.91 16.50 15.37
N GLU A 269 -2.96 17.12 16.06
CA GLU A 269 -1.85 17.83 15.40
C GLU A 269 -1.09 16.96 14.37
N PRO A 270 -0.72 15.69 14.66
CA PRO A 270 -0.12 14.80 13.66
C PRO A 270 -0.98 14.62 12.42
N MET A 271 -2.31 14.49 12.58
CA MET A 271 -3.23 14.33 11.46
C MET A 271 -3.32 15.60 10.62
N ILE A 272 -3.40 16.78 11.25
CA ILE A 272 -3.45 18.07 10.56
C ILE A 272 -2.18 18.26 9.73
N GLU A 273 -1.02 18.00 10.32
CA GLU A 273 0.27 18.08 9.65
C GLU A 273 0.33 17.15 8.43
N PHE A 274 -0.10 15.90 8.61
CA PHE A 274 -0.12 14.94 7.50
C PHE A 274 -1.10 15.34 6.39
N ILE A 275 -2.28 15.86 6.73
CA ILE A 275 -3.24 16.36 5.73
C ILE A 275 -2.63 17.52 4.93
N LYS A 276 -1.91 18.45 5.59
CA LYS A 276 -1.20 19.54 4.90
C LYS A 276 -0.13 19.00 3.95
N PHE A 277 0.62 17.97 4.35
CA PHE A 277 1.57 17.29 3.48
C PHE A 277 0.87 16.68 2.25
N VAL A 278 -0.26 15.97 2.43
CA VAL A 278 -1.04 15.41 1.31
C VAL A 278 -1.54 16.51 0.36
N LYS A 279 -1.96 17.66 0.90
CA LYS A 279 -2.40 18.84 0.13
C LYS A 279 -1.30 19.37 -0.79
N ILE A 280 -0.04 19.36 -0.33
CA ILE A 280 1.12 19.78 -1.14
C ILE A 280 1.41 18.73 -2.23
N LEU A 281 1.38 17.44 -1.87
CA LEU A 281 1.69 16.33 -2.78
C LEU A 281 0.65 16.18 -3.92
N ILE A 282 -0.60 16.50 -3.61
CA ILE A 282 -1.74 16.39 -4.52
C ILE A 282 -2.33 17.78 -4.64
N PRO A 283 -1.83 18.63 -5.56
CA PRO A 283 -2.43 19.94 -5.78
C PRO A 283 -3.83 19.78 -6.36
N GLU A 284 -4.70 20.74 -6.05
CA GLU A 284 -6.05 20.82 -6.63
C GLU A 284 -5.91 21.01 -8.15
N GLU A 285 -6.52 20.11 -8.92
CA GLU A 285 -6.58 20.25 -10.37
C GLU A 285 -7.50 21.45 -10.65
N ARG A 286 -6.92 22.52 -11.19
CA ARG A 286 -7.61 23.75 -11.57
C ARG A 286 -8.38 23.58 -12.88
#